data_AF-A0A358R1B2-F1
#
_entry.id   AF-A0A358R1B2-F1
#
_cell.length_a   1.000
_cell.length_b   1.000
_cell.length_c   1.000
_cell.angle_alpha   90.00
_cell.angle_beta   90.00
_cell.angle_gamma   90.00
#
_symmetry.space_group_name_H-M   'P 1'
#
loop_
_entity.id
_entity.type
_entity.pdbx_description
1 polymer ?
#
loop_
_entity_poly.entity_id
_entity_poly.type
_entity_poly.pdbx_seq_one_letter_code
_entity_poly.pdbx_strand_id
1 'polypeptide(L)'
;MVPDDGSTWNVTGVITSYYIRQYDGISAGSYGLLGIGNSTFTATHTTGGTYVGASIGAATTAANTAANNAGAAAANSLNAYNAVSSANGNAITAVRDGSGTVLSEARQAKTNSQNAYNTAQTVNTKVDALTAAVNDINTSITGVNDDNSLIVSAVRDPNGTVLDISKDAYGAVEDANGNTINAVRDTSGTVLEASRSAYNEANTANTKIDNLQTTVNNIQNTLGSDTTSPVVKIRTASGAAATSGNTIRVVVSASDNVSTEFDYSLDGTGYQPLPSDGVILMPVDSPGPNLITVWVKDEAGNIGRESITIRKL
;
A
#
# COMPACT_ATOMS: atom_id res chain seq x y z
N MET A 1 -81.99 -66.02 -111.21
CA MET A 1 -82.45 -66.61 -109.94
C MET A 1 -81.63 -65.94 -108.84
N VAL A 2 -82.25 -65.17 -107.94
CA VAL A 2 -81.56 -64.47 -106.85
C VAL A 2 -81.46 -65.37 -105.60
N PRO A 3 -80.40 -65.27 -104.78
CA PRO A 3 -80.27 -66.07 -103.55
C PRO A 3 -81.42 -65.81 -102.57
N ASP A 4 -81.98 -66.88 -101.99
CA ASP A 4 -83.10 -66.82 -101.05
C ASP A 4 -82.61 -66.66 -99.61
N ASP A 5 -82.13 -65.46 -99.28
CA ASP A 5 -81.32 -65.18 -98.09
C ASP A 5 -81.87 -64.05 -97.19
N GLY A 6 -83.12 -63.63 -97.41
CA GLY A 6 -83.75 -62.52 -96.69
C GLY A 6 -83.38 -61.14 -97.21
N SER A 7 -82.48 -61.04 -98.18
CA SER A 7 -82.06 -59.76 -98.77
C SER A 7 -83.07 -59.25 -99.79
N THR A 8 -83.12 -57.92 -99.91
CA THR A 8 -83.92 -57.22 -100.93
C THR A 8 -83.06 -56.94 -102.16
N TRP A 9 -83.51 -57.45 -103.32
CA TRP A 9 -82.82 -57.33 -104.60
C TRP A 9 -83.62 -56.45 -105.56
N ASN A 10 -82.94 -55.64 -106.37
CA ASN A 10 -83.58 -54.90 -107.46
C ASN A 10 -83.22 -55.56 -108.80
N VAL A 11 -84.21 -56.07 -109.53
CA VAL A 11 -84.02 -56.85 -110.76
C VAL A 11 -84.57 -56.07 -111.95
N THR A 12 -83.75 -55.86 -112.98
CA THR A 12 -84.12 -55.15 -114.22
C THR A 12 -83.99 -56.06 -115.44
N GLY A 13 -84.97 -56.06 -116.33
CA GLY A 13 -84.98 -56.85 -117.57
C GLY A 13 -85.64 -56.11 -118.74
N VAL A 14 -85.42 -56.57 -119.98
CA VAL A 14 -85.99 -55.96 -121.21
C VAL A 14 -86.83 -57.00 -121.96
N ILE A 15 -88.02 -56.61 -122.39
CA ILE A 15 -88.93 -57.41 -123.23
C ILE A 15 -88.99 -56.79 -124.63
N THR A 16 -88.84 -57.61 -125.66
CA THR A 16 -88.88 -57.19 -127.07
C THR A 16 -90.15 -57.71 -127.75
N SER A 17 -90.92 -56.82 -128.37
CA SER A 17 -92.19 -57.10 -129.05
C SER A 17 -92.11 -56.77 -130.55
N TYR A 18 -92.74 -57.57 -131.41
CA TYR A 18 -92.72 -57.42 -132.87
C TYR A 18 -94.14 -57.13 -133.41
N TYR A 19 -94.29 -56.15 -134.32
CA TYR A 19 -95.58 -55.75 -134.91
C TYR A 19 -95.59 -55.97 -136.44
N ILE A 20 -96.61 -56.63 -137.00
CA ILE A 20 -96.72 -56.99 -138.43
C ILE A 20 -98.09 -56.54 -138.99
N ARG A 21 -98.18 -56.00 -140.23
CA ARG A 21 -99.45 -55.67 -140.93
C ARG A 21 -99.52 -56.25 -142.36
N GLN A 22 -100.75 -56.45 -142.86
CA GLN A 22 -101.07 -56.83 -144.25
C GLN A 22 -101.35 -55.58 -145.11
N TYR A 23 -100.93 -55.59 -146.37
CA TYR A 23 -101.27 -54.57 -147.37
C TYR A 23 -102.26 -55.14 -148.40
N ASP A 24 -103.40 -54.49 -148.61
CA ASP A 24 -104.35 -54.83 -149.68
C ASP A 24 -104.12 -53.93 -150.91
N GLY A 25 -103.67 -54.53 -152.01
CA GLY A 25 -103.62 -53.86 -153.32
C GLY A 25 -102.50 -54.36 -154.24
N ILE A 26 -102.87 -55.21 -155.19
CA ILE A 26 -102.06 -55.73 -156.32
C ILE A 26 -101.13 -56.91 -155.92
N SER A 27 -101.71 -58.12 -156.00
CA SER A 27 -101.19 -59.46 -155.69
C SER A 27 -101.31 -59.91 -154.23
N ALA A 28 -102.08 -60.99 -154.01
CA ALA A 28 -102.26 -61.63 -152.72
C ALA A 28 -100.95 -62.30 -152.28
N GLY A 29 -100.41 -61.92 -151.11
CA GLY A 29 -99.33 -62.67 -150.45
C GLY A 29 -98.24 -61.88 -149.70
N SER A 30 -98.23 -60.55 -149.71
CA SER A 30 -97.14 -59.78 -149.04
C SER A 30 -97.53 -59.23 -147.65
N TYR A 31 -96.88 -59.76 -146.60
CA TYR A 31 -96.87 -59.19 -145.24
C TYR A 31 -95.57 -58.42 -145.01
N GLY A 32 -95.67 -57.19 -144.47
CA GLY A 32 -94.51 -56.39 -144.07
C GLY A 32 -94.39 -56.30 -142.55
N LEU A 33 -93.20 -56.57 -142.00
CA LEU A 33 -92.88 -56.26 -140.61
C LEU A 33 -92.93 -54.73 -140.43
N LEU A 34 -93.73 -54.28 -139.46
CA LEU A 34 -94.02 -52.86 -139.26
C LEU A 34 -93.14 -52.22 -138.16
N GLY A 35 -92.48 -53.04 -137.32
CA GLY A 35 -91.47 -52.59 -136.36
C GLY A 35 -91.25 -53.53 -135.17
N ILE A 36 -90.17 -53.27 -134.42
CA ILE A 36 -89.82 -53.95 -133.17
C ILE A 36 -89.77 -52.89 -132.06
N GLY A 37 -90.39 -53.15 -130.91
CA GLY A 37 -90.31 -52.29 -129.72
C GLY A 37 -89.71 -53.04 -128.52
N ASN A 38 -88.80 -52.40 -127.78
CA ASN A 38 -88.24 -52.92 -126.54
C ASN A 38 -88.78 -52.12 -125.34
N SER A 39 -89.19 -52.81 -124.28
CA SER A 39 -89.63 -52.21 -123.03
C SER A 39 -88.85 -52.79 -121.86
N THR A 40 -88.22 -51.94 -121.05
CA THR A 40 -87.50 -52.35 -119.84
C THR A 40 -88.43 -52.35 -118.63
N PHE A 41 -88.35 -53.36 -117.78
CA PHE A 41 -89.02 -53.40 -116.47
C PHE A 41 -87.99 -53.52 -115.34
N THR A 42 -88.29 -52.93 -114.19
CA THR A 42 -87.52 -53.10 -112.94
C THR A 42 -88.48 -53.50 -111.83
N ALA A 43 -88.11 -54.49 -111.02
CA ALA A 43 -88.90 -54.96 -109.88
C ALA A 43 -88.00 -55.22 -108.68
N THR A 44 -88.45 -54.80 -107.51
CA THR A 44 -87.79 -55.10 -106.24
C THR A 44 -88.37 -56.40 -105.68
N HIS A 45 -87.51 -57.35 -105.34
CA HIS A 45 -87.89 -58.65 -104.80
C HIS A 45 -87.12 -58.91 -103.50
N THR A 46 -87.84 -59.04 -102.39
CA THR A 46 -87.30 -59.52 -101.13
C THR A 46 -87.52 -61.01 -101.04
N THR A 47 -86.44 -61.76 -100.88
CA THR A 47 -86.50 -63.22 -100.77
C THR A 47 -86.82 -63.62 -99.33
N GLY A 48 -87.52 -64.74 -99.11
CA GLY A 48 -88.14 -65.09 -97.83
C GLY A 48 -87.56 -66.31 -97.11
N GLY A 49 -86.51 -66.92 -97.66
CA GLY A 49 -85.99 -68.22 -97.26
C GLY A 49 -84.77 -68.17 -96.34
N THR A 50 -84.41 -69.36 -95.86
CA THR A 50 -83.26 -69.62 -95.00
C THR A 50 -82.11 -70.14 -95.87
N TYR A 51 -81.20 -69.25 -96.25
CA TYR A 51 -80.00 -69.62 -97.00
C TYR A 51 -79.00 -70.37 -96.09
N VAL A 52 -78.48 -71.50 -96.56
CA VAL A 52 -77.38 -72.22 -95.89
C VAL A 52 -76.05 -71.76 -96.50
N GLY A 53 -75.53 -70.66 -95.93
CA GLY A 53 -74.29 -69.98 -96.30
C GLY A 53 -74.28 -68.57 -95.70
N ALA A 54 -73.20 -67.79 -95.88
CA ALA A 54 -73.16 -66.42 -95.38
C ALA A 54 -73.98 -65.49 -96.30
N SER A 55 -75.16 -65.07 -95.85
CA SER A 55 -75.93 -64.01 -96.54
C SER A 55 -75.23 -62.66 -96.42
N ILE A 56 -75.52 -61.73 -97.34
CA ILE A 56 -74.92 -60.39 -97.33
C ILE A 56 -75.24 -59.65 -96.01
N GLY A 57 -76.45 -59.84 -95.47
CA GLY A 57 -76.86 -59.28 -94.18
C GLY A 57 -76.06 -59.83 -92.99
N ALA A 58 -75.83 -61.14 -92.93
CA ALA A 58 -75.03 -61.76 -91.88
C ALA A 58 -73.56 -61.31 -91.93
N ALA A 59 -72.99 -61.21 -93.15
CA ALA A 59 -71.65 -60.68 -93.35
C ALA A 59 -71.53 -59.21 -92.89
N THR A 60 -72.54 -58.38 -93.17
CA THR A 60 -72.58 -56.97 -92.74
C THR A 60 -72.63 -56.85 -91.22
N THR A 61 -73.47 -57.64 -90.54
CA THR A 61 -73.55 -57.66 -89.07
C THR A 61 -72.25 -58.12 -88.43
N ALA A 62 -71.61 -59.15 -88.98
CA ALA A 62 -70.30 -59.62 -88.51
C ALA A 62 -69.22 -58.55 -88.70
N ALA A 63 -69.20 -57.86 -89.85
CA ALA A 63 -68.27 -56.76 -90.11
C ALA A 63 -68.46 -55.60 -89.14
N ASN A 64 -69.72 -55.19 -88.88
CA ASN A 64 -70.05 -54.14 -87.92
C ASN A 64 -69.63 -54.53 -86.49
N THR A 65 -69.86 -55.79 -86.09
CA THR A 65 -69.43 -56.30 -84.79
C THR A 65 -67.91 -56.29 -84.65
N ALA A 66 -67.19 -56.73 -85.68
CA ALA A 66 -65.73 -56.68 -85.71
C ALA A 66 -65.20 -55.24 -85.63
N ALA A 67 -65.82 -54.30 -86.36
CA ALA A 67 -65.47 -52.88 -86.31
C ALA A 67 -65.68 -52.28 -84.90
N ASN A 68 -66.81 -52.59 -84.26
CA ASN A 68 -67.10 -52.15 -82.88
C ASN A 68 -66.08 -52.74 -81.88
N ASN A 69 -65.79 -54.03 -81.98
CA ASN A 69 -64.80 -54.70 -81.14
C ASN A 69 -63.40 -54.12 -81.34
N ALA A 70 -63.01 -53.80 -82.58
CA ALA A 70 -61.75 -53.13 -82.89
C ALA A 70 -61.70 -51.72 -82.30
N GLY A 71 -62.79 -50.95 -82.38
CA GLY A 71 -62.92 -49.63 -81.76
C GLY A 71 -62.77 -49.69 -80.24
N ALA A 72 -63.43 -50.65 -79.58
CA ALA A 72 -63.32 -50.86 -78.14
C ALA A 72 -61.90 -51.27 -77.73
N ALA A 73 -61.25 -52.16 -78.50
CA ALA A 73 -59.86 -52.56 -78.26
C ALA A 73 -58.89 -51.38 -78.40
N ALA A 74 -59.07 -50.51 -79.40
CA ALA A 74 -58.26 -49.31 -79.57
C ALA A 74 -58.43 -48.33 -78.41
N ALA A 75 -59.66 -48.10 -77.95
CA ALA A 75 -59.94 -47.26 -76.78
C ALA A 75 -59.29 -47.82 -75.50
N ASN A 76 -59.40 -49.13 -75.26
CA ASN A 76 -58.76 -49.80 -74.12
C ASN A 76 -57.23 -49.67 -74.18
N SER A 77 -56.63 -49.82 -75.36
CA SER A 77 -55.19 -49.65 -75.56
C SER A 77 -54.74 -48.22 -75.27
N LEU A 78 -55.49 -47.21 -75.71
CA LEU A 78 -55.19 -45.80 -75.44
C LEU A 78 -55.31 -45.48 -73.96
N ASN A 79 -56.36 -45.99 -73.29
CA ASN A 79 -56.54 -45.82 -71.85
C ASN A 79 -55.41 -46.47 -71.05
N ALA A 80 -54.96 -47.67 -71.44
CA ALA A 80 -53.82 -48.34 -70.82
C ALA A 80 -52.52 -47.55 -71.01
N TYR A 81 -52.27 -47.05 -72.23
CA TYR A 81 -51.12 -46.19 -72.50
C TYR A 81 -51.12 -44.92 -71.63
N ASN A 82 -52.27 -44.23 -71.56
CA ASN A 82 -52.40 -43.02 -70.75
C ASN A 82 -52.19 -43.32 -69.25
N ALA A 83 -52.74 -44.42 -68.74
CA ALA A 83 -52.54 -44.83 -67.35
C ALA A 83 -51.06 -45.11 -67.03
N VAL A 84 -50.35 -45.82 -67.92
CA VAL A 84 -48.91 -46.09 -67.76
C VAL A 84 -48.10 -44.79 -67.83
N SER A 85 -48.42 -43.90 -68.77
CA SER A 85 -47.75 -42.60 -68.91
C SER A 85 -47.91 -41.74 -67.65
N SER A 86 -49.14 -41.65 -67.12
CA SER A 86 -49.41 -40.95 -65.86
C SER A 86 -48.69 -41.59 -64.66
N ALA A 87 -48.70 -42.92 -64.55
CA ALA A 87 -47.98 -43.62 -63.48
C ALA A 87 -46.46 -43.36 -63.55
N ASN A 88 -45.88 -43.37 -64.75
CA ASN A 88 -44.46 -43.06 -64.96
C ASN A 88 -44.14 -41.61 -64.58
N GLY A 89 -44.98 -40.64 -64.98
CA GLY A 89 -44.82 -39.23 -64.60
C GLY A 89 -44.88 -39.01 -63.09
N ASN A 90 -45.81 -39.69 -62.40
CA ASN A 90 -45.92 -39.64 -60.95
C ASN A 90 -44.69 -40.25 -60.26
N ALA A 91 -44.19 -41.39 -60.77
CA ALA A 91 -43.00 -42.04 -60.24
C ALA A 91 -41.74 -41.17 -60.41
N ILE A 92 -41.55 -40.56 -61.58
CA ILE A 92 -40.44 -39.63 -61.84
C ILE A 92 -40.50 -38.42 -60.89
N THR A 93 -41.69 -37.86 -60.69
CA THR A 93 -41.89 -36.72 -59.78
C THR A 93 -41.55 -37.10 -58.34
N ALA A 94 -42.06 -38.24 -57.85
CA ALA A 94 -41.77 -38.72 -56.51
C ALA A 94 -40.27 -38.97 -56.28
N VAL A 95 -39.58 -39.57 -57.25
CA VAL A 95 -38.12 -39.80 -57.17
C VAL A 95 -37.36 -38.48 -57.17
N ARG A 96 -37.72 -37.54 -58.06
CA ARG A 96 -37.07 -36.23 -58.13
C ARG A 96 -37.23 -35.48 -56.81
N ASP A 97 -38.45 -35.39 -56.30
CA ASP A 97 -38.75 -34.62 -55.09
C ASP A 97 -38.09 -35.27 -53.87
N GLY A 98 -38.12 -36.60 -53.76
CA GLY A 98 -37.40 -37.35 -52.73
C GLY A 98 -35.88 -37.13 -52.78
N SER A 99 -35.28 -37.22 -53.98
CA SER A 99 -33.84 -37.01 -54.17
C SER A 99 -33.41 -35.57 -53.86
N GLY A 100 -34.26 -34.58 -54.18
CA GLY A 100 -34.03 -33.17 -53.87
C GLY A 100 -34.01 -32.91 -52.37
N THR A 101 -34.98 -33.47 -51.63
CA THR A 101 -35.04 -33.37 -50.16
C THR A 101 -33.81 -33.99 -49.51
N VAL A 102 -33.46 -35.23 -49.91
CA VAL A 102 -32.28 -35.93 -49.38
C VAL A 102 -30.99 -35.14 -49.63
N LEU A 103 -30.84 -34.56 -50.82
CA LEU A 103 -29.66 -33.75 -51.15
C LEU A 103 -29.58 -32.47 -50.32
N SER A 104 -30.72 -31.81 -50.06
CA SER A 104 -30.80 -30.61 -49.21
C SER A 104 -30.40 -30.93 -47.76
N GLU A 105 -30.98 -31.99 -47.20
CA GLU A 105 -30.67 -32.46 -45.84
C GLU A 105 -29.19 -32.85 -45.70
N ALA A 106 -28.64 -33.56 -46.68
CA ALA A 106 -27.22 -33.93 -46.69
C ALA A 106 -26.28 -32.71 -46.72
N ARG A 107 -26.63 -31.66 -47.48
CA ARG A 107 -25.88 -30.40 -47.51
C ARG A 107 -25.95 -29.68 -46.16
N GLN A 108 -27.14 -29.62 -45.55
CA GLN A 108 -27.31 -29.01 -44.24
C GLN A 108 -26.53 -29.76 -43.15
N ALA A 109 -26.57 -31.09 -43.16
CA ALA A 109 -25.82 -31.93 -42.23
C ALA A 109 -24.30 -31.71 -42.37
N LYS A 110 -23.78 -31.63 -43.60
CA LYS A 110 -22.37 -31.30 -43.86
C LYS A 110 -21.98 -29.94 -43.26
N THR A 111 -22.79 -28.91 -43.48
CA THR A 111 -22.56 -27.57 -42.93
C THR A 111 -22.54 -27.59 -41.40
N ASN A 112 -23.52 -28.26 -40.77
CA ASN A 112 -23.60 -28.39 -39.32
C ASN A 112 -22.37 -29.12 -38.76
N SER A 113 -21.92 -30.20 -39.42
CA SER A 113 -20.72 -30.94 -39.04
C SER A 113 -19.45 -30.09 -39.13
N GLN A 114 -19.30 -29.27 -40.17
CA GLN A 114 -18.14 -28.39 -40.32
C GLN A 114 -18.12 -27.30 -39.23
N ASN A 115 -19.28 -26.71 -38.91
CA ASN A 115 -19.40 -25.71 -37.86
C ASN A 115 -19.06 -26.30 -36.47
N ALA A 116 -19.54 -27.52 -36.19
CA ALA A 116 -19.20 -28.23 -34.96
C ALA A 116 -17.70 -28.51 -34.87
N TYR A 117 -17.06 -28.97 -35.96
CA TYR A 117 -15.62 -29.19 -36.02
C TYR A 117 -14.81 -27.90 -35.75
N ASN A 118 -15.17 -26.79 -36.40
CA ASN A 118 -14.50 -25.50 -36.20
C ASN A 118 -14.64 -24.99 -34.75
N THR A 119 -15.82 -25.21 -34.16
CA THR A 119 -16.07 -24.87 -32.75
C THR A 119 -15.20 -25.72 -31.82
N ALA A 120 -15.12 -27.03 -32.07
CA ALA A 120 -14.27 -27.95 -31.30
C ALA A 120 -12.78 -27.59 -31.40
N GLN A 121 -12.28 -27.24 -32.59
CA GLN A 121 -10.89 -26.75 -32.73
C GLN A 121 -10.64 -25.49 -31.91
N THR A 122 -11.57 -24.52 -31.95
CA THR A 122 -11.45 -23.29 -31.17
C THR A 122 -11.41 -23.57 -29.66
N VAL A 123 -12.22 -24.52 -29.19
CA VAL A 123 -12.20 -24.96 -27.79
C VAL A 123 -10.86 -25.60 -27.44
N ASN A 124 -10.34 -26.49 -28.27
CA ASN A 124 -9.03 -27.11 -28.03
C ASN A 124 -7.91 -26.06 -27.91
N THR A 125 -7.84 -25.07 -28.82
CA THR A 125 -6.85 -24.00 -28.71
C THR A 125 -6.95 -23.23 -27.39
N LYS A 126 -8.17 -23.00 -26.89
CA LYS A 126 -8.38 -22.34 -25.58
C LYS A 126 -7.95 -23.23 -24.41
N VAL A 127 -8.19 -24.54 -24.49
CA VAL A 127 -7.76 -25.51 -23.46
C VAL A 127 -6.23 -25.59 -23.40
N ASP A 128 -5.56 -25.60 -24.55
CA ASP A 128 -4.09 -25.59 -24.62
C ASP A 128 -3.52 -24.31 -23.99
N ALA A 129 -4.10 -23.15 -24.32
CA ALA A 129 -3.71 -21.87 -23.72
C ALA A 129 -3.94 -21.82 -22.21
N LEU A 130 -5.06 -22.35 -21.73
CA LEU A 130 -5.35 -22.46 -20.30
C LEU A 130 -4.34 -23.39 -19.60
N THR A 131 -4.01 -24.51 -20.22
CA THR A 131 -3.01 -25.46 -19.68
C THR A 131 -1.64 -24.80 -19.54
N ALA A 132 -1.22 -24.01 -20.52
CA ALA A 132 0.02 -23.23 -20.43
C ALA A 132 -0.03 -22.21 -19.27
N ALA A 133 -1.11 -21.44 -19.15
CA ALA A 133 -1.27 -20.46 -18.08
C ALA A 133 -1.24 -21.10 -16.67
N VAL A 134 -1.85 -22.27 -16.50
CA VAL A 134 -1.80 -23.02 -15.23
C VAL A 134 -0.38 -23.47 -14.90
N ASN A 135 0.41 -23.90 -15.88
CA ASN A 135 1.81 -24.27 -15.67
C ASN A 135 2.68 -23.07 -15.25
N ASP A 136 2.46 -21.90 -15.84
CA ASP A 136 3.16 -20.67 -15.46
C ASP A 136 2.83 -20.25 -14.02
N ILE A 137 1.56 -20.38 -13.62
CA ILE A 137 1.11 -20.13 -12.23
C ILE A 137 1.80 -21.10 -11.27
N ASN A 138 1.82 -22.40 -11.58
CA ASN A 138 2.46 -23.41 -10.74
C ASN A 138 3.97 -23.15 -10.56
N THR A 139 4.64 -22.70 -11.63
CA THR A 139 6.05 -22.30 -11.59
C THR A 139 6.24 -21.10 -10.66
N SER A 140 5.38 -20.09 -10.76
CA SER A 140 5.42 -18.89 -9.91
C SER A 140 5.19 -19.22 -8.43
N ILE A 141 4.22 -20.11 -8.12
CA ILE A 141 3.96 -20.59 -6.76
C ILE A 141 5.18 -21.30 -6.18
N THR A 142 5.85 -22.12 -6.98
CA THR A 142 7.08 -22.81 -6.57
C THR A 142 8.16 -21.79 -6.21
N GLY A 143 8.38 -20.76 -7.03
CA GLY A 143 9.32 -19.68 -6.73
C GLY A 143 8.99 -18.93 -5.43
N VAL A 144 7.72 -18.62 -5.19
CA VAL A 144 7.28 -17.96 -3.93
C VAL A 144 7.53 -18.86 -2.72
N ASN A 145 7.32 -20.18 -2.84
CA ASN A 145 7.59 -21.11 -1.76
C ASN A 145 9.08 -21.21 -1.45
N ASP A 146 9.93 -21.21 -2.48
CA ASP A 146 11.39 -21.19 -2.33
C ASP A 146 11.84 -19.89 -1.64
N ASP A 147 11.33 -18.74 -2.08
CA ASP A 147 11.60 -17.43 -1.46
C ASP A 147 11.15 -17.39 0.00
N ASN A 148 9.95 -17.90 0.30
CA ASN A 148 9.44 -17.96 1.65
C ASN A 148 10.30 -18.89 2.52
N SER A 149 10.76 -20.02 1.99
CA SER A 149 11.70 -20.91 2.67
C SER A 149 13.02 -20.20 2.97
N LEU A 150 13.56 -19.44 2.01
CA LEU A 150 14.76 -18.63 2.20
C LEU A 150 14.56 -17.58 3.28
N ILE A 151 13.46 -16.82 3.25
CA ILE A 151 13.13 -15.81 4.27
C ILE A 151 13.02 -16.48 5.64
N VAL A 152 12.30 -17.59 5.75
CA VAL A 152 12.17 -18.33 7.02
C VAL A 152 13.55 -18.76 7.54
N SER A 153 14.43 -19.27 6.67
CA SER A 153 15.79 -19.65 7.05
C SER A 153 16.71 -18.46 7.37
N ALA A 154 16.43 -17.28 6.80
CA ALA A 154 17.20 -16.07 7.05
C ALA A 154 16.78 -15.36 8.35
N VAL A 155 15.52 -15.53 8.75
CA VAL A 155 14.97 -14.88 9.97
C VAL A 155 15.00 -15.83 11.16
N ARG A 156 15.04 -17.16 10.95
CA ARG A 156 15.14 -18.16 12.02
C ARG A 156 16.50 -18.82 12.06
N ASP A 157 16.97 -19.12 13.27
CA ASP A 157 18.12 -19.98 13.52
C ASP A 157 17.79 -21.47 13.20
N PRO A 158 18.79 -22.38 13.23
CA PRO A 158 18.57 -23.82 12.99
C PRO A 158 17.59 -24.51 13.96
N ASN A 159 17.25 -23.86 15.07
CA ASN A 159 16.32 -24.35 16.09
C ASN A 159 14.90 -23.77 15.92
N GLY A 160 14.68 -22.89 14.93
CA GLY A 160 13.40 -22.29 14.61
C GLY A 160 13.05 -21.02 15.37
N THR A 161 13.99 -20.44 16.13
CA THR A 161 13.85 -19.17 16.87
C THR A 161 14.37 -17.99 16.04
N VAL A 162 13.85 -16.77 16.25
CA VAL A 162 14.31 -15.58 15.51
C VAL A 162 15.81 -15.36 15.73
N LEU A 163 16.54 -14.99 14.66
CA LEU A 163 18.00 -14.88 14.56
C LEU A 163 18.67 -14.35 15.84
N ASP A 164 19.53 -15.18 16.42
CA ASP A 164 20.25 -14.98 17.70
C ASP A 164 20.91 -13.60 17.82
N ILE A 165 21.37 -13.02 16.71
CA ILE A 165 21.96 -11.67 16.65
C ILE A 165 21.04 -10.60 17.25
N SER A 166 19.72 -10.68 17.03
CA SER A 166 18.79 -9.70 17.60
C SER A 166 18.62 -9.87 19.12
N LYS A 167 18.74 -11.12 19.60
CA LYS A 167 18.68 -11.46 21.01
C LYS A 167 19.99 -11.10 21.73
N ASP A 168 21.12 -11.37 21.11
CA ASP A 168 22.45 -10.99 21.57
C ASP A 168 22.62 -9.47 21.62
N ALA A 169 22.13 -8.74 20.61
CA ALA A 169 22.13 -7.29 20.59
C ALA A 169 21.27 -6.70 21.73
N TYR A 170 20.10 -7.29 21.99
CA TYR A 170 19.25 -6.90 23.12
C TYR A 170 19.94 -7.14 24.46
N GLY A 171 20.52 -8.33 24.66
CA GLY A 171 21.26 -8.68 25.87
C GLY A 171 22.48 -7.77 26.11
N ALA A 172 23.26 -7.49 25.07
CA ALA A 172 24.43 -6.60 25.17
C ALA A 172 24.06 -5.16 25.57
N VAL A 173 22.92 -4.64 25.12
CA VAL A 173 22.41 -3.32 25.52
C VAL A 173 21.93 -3.34 26.98
N GLU A 174 21.25 -4.40 27.40
CA GLU A 174 20.78 -4.56 28.78
C GLU A 174 21.97 -4.61 29.77
N ASP A 175 22.99 -5.41 29.46
CA ASP A 175 24.21 -5.53 30.28
C ASP A 175 25.01 -4.23 30.35
N ALA A 176 25.19 -3.55 29.21
CA ALA A 176 25.89 -2.27 29.16
C ALA A 176 25.17 -1.18 29.96
N ASN A 177 23.84 -1.15 29.89
CA ASN A 177 23.04 -0.19 30.64
C ASN A 177 23.06 -0.50 32.15
N GLY A 178 23.00 -1.77 32.54
CA GLY A 178 23.14 -2.21 33.93
C GLY A 178 24.48 -1.79 34.56
N ASN A 179 25.60 -2.02 33.83
CA ASN A 179 26.93 -1.61 34.27
C ASN A 179 27.06 -0.08 34.42
N THR A 180 26.53 0.68 33.45
CA THR A 180 26.57 2.15 33.48
C THR A 180 25.79 2.71 34.65
N ILE A 181 24.58 2.19 34.91
CA ILE A 181 23.74 2.63 36.03
C ILE A 181 24.42 2.34 37.39
N ASN A 182 25.05 1.18 37.55
CA ASN A 182 25.77 0.85 38.78
C ASN A 182 26.98 1.77 38.99
N ALA A 183 27.77 2.02 37.96
CA ALA A 183 28.92 2.95 38.05
C ALA A 183 28.50 4.38 38.41
N VAL A 184 27.39 4.87 37.84
CA VAL A 184 26.83 6.18 38.18
C VAL A 184 26.35 6.21 39.63
N ARG A 185 25.70 5.15 40.11
CA ARG A 185 25.23 5.02 41.50
C ARG A 185 26.40 5.07 42.48
N ASP A 186 27.45 4.29 42.23
CA ASP A 186 28.64 4.23 43.10
C ASP A 186 29.35 5.59 43.12
N THR A 187 29.57 6.19 41.94
CA THR A 187 30.17 7.53 41.82
C THR A 187 29.34 8.57 42.57
N SER A 188 28.02 8.59 42.40
CA SER A 188 27.13 9.52 43.11
C SER A 188 27.20 9.35 44.62
N GLY A 189 27.31 8.11 45.12
CA GLY A 189 27.50 7.80 46.53
C GLY A 189 28.79 8.38 47.09
N THR A 190 29.91 8.19 46.39
CA THR A 190 31.22 8.73 46.81
C THR A 190 31.25 10.27 46.84
N VAL A 191 30.62 10.92 45.86
CA VAL A 191 30.55 12.39 45.79
C VAL A 191 29.71 12.96 46.95
N LEU A 192 28.62 12.28 47.31
CA LEU A 192 27.77 12.70 48.42
C LEU A 192 28.51 12.60 49.77
N GLU A 193 29.27 11.53 49.97
CA GLU A 193 30.08 11.35 51.18
C GLU A 193 31.20 12.40 51.30
N ALA A 194 31.92 12.65 50.21
CA ALA A 194 32.96 13.68 50.15
C ALA A 194 32.39 15.08 50.46
N SER A 195 31.23 15.41 49.87
CA SER A 195 30.53 16.68 50.11
C SER A 195 30.14 16.85 51.58
N ARG A 196 29.68 15.76 52.23
CA ARG A 196 29.34 15.77 53.66
C ARG A 196 30.58 15.96 54.54
N SER A 197 31.72 15.34 54.21
CA SER A 197 32.97 15.53 54.96
C SER A 197 33.44 16.98 54.87
N ALA A 198 33.49 17.55 53.67
CA ALA A 198 33.91 18.94 53.44
C ALA A 198 33.04 19.95 54.21
N TYR A 199 31.73 19.74 54.24
CA TYR A 199 30.81 20.58 55.03
C TYR A 199 31.14 20.55 56.54
N ASN A 200 31.37 19.36 57.10
CA ASN A 200 31.69 19.21 58.53
C ASN A 200 33.04 19.85 58.90
N GLU A 201 34.05 19.70 58.04
CA GLU A 201 35.36 20.33 58.21
C GLU A 201 35.27 21.86 58.18
N ALA A 202 34.52 22.41 57.22
CA ALA A 202 34.29 23.86 57.13
C ALA A 202 33.59 24.41 58.38
N ASN A 203 32.57 23.70 58.88
CA ASN A 203 31.87 24.10 60.10
C ASN A 203 32.82 24.10 61.33
N THR A 204 33.69 23.09 61.40
CA THR A 204 34.72 23.01 62.45
C THR A 204 35.73 24.17 62.37
N ALA A 205 36.13 24.55 61.15
CA ALA A 205 37.03 25.68 60.93
C ALA A 205 36.40 27.01 61.38
N ASN A 206 35.13 27.24 61.07
CA ASN A 206 34.41 28.46 61.51
C ASN A 206 34.40 28.59 63.04
N THR A 207 34.12 27.50 63.77
CA THR A 207 34.17 27.52 65.25
C THR A 207 35.57 27.87 65.78
N LYS A 208 36.64 27.44 65.12
CA LYS A 208 38.02 27.81 65.52
C LYS A 208 38.31 29.29 65.26
N ILE A 209 37.80 29.86 64.17
CA ILE A 209 37.95 31.29 63.84
C ILE A 209 37.28 32.16 64.89
N ASP A 210 36.04 31.83 65.29
CA ASP A 210 35.30 32.58 66.32
C ASP A 210 36.05 32.60 67.66
N ASN A 211 36.66 31.47 68.04
CA ASN A 211 37.50 31.37 69.24
C ASN A 211 38.78 32.22 69.15
N LEU A 212 39.43 32.26 67.98
CA LEU A 212 40.60 33.11 67.76
C LEU A 212 40.24 34.60 67.84
N GLN A 213 39.13 35.02 67.23
CA GLN A 213 38.64 36.39 67.31
C GLN A 213 38.37 36.82 68.76
N THR A 214 37.79 35.92 69.55
CA THR A 214 37.58 36.12 71.00
C THR A 214 38.90 36.31 71.74
N THR A 215 39.91 35.50 71.43
CA THR A 215 41.24 35.57 72.06
C THR A 215 41.97 36.88 71.72
N VAL A 216 41.94 37.31 70.46
CA VAL A 216 42.57 38.56 70.01
C VAL A 216 41.96 39.79 70.70
N ASN A 217 40.63 39.84 70.79
CA ASN A 217 39.92 40.92 71.49
C ASN A 217 40.35 41.02 72.97
N ASN A 218 40.54 39.89 73.65
CA ASN A 218 40.98 39.87 75.05
C ASN A 218 42.42 40.38 75.23
N ILE A 219 43.33 40.06 74.30
CA ILE A 219 44.72 40.56 74.33
C ILE A 219 44.75 42.08 74.14
N GLN A 220 44.01 42.61 73.16
CA GLN A 220 43.97 44.05 72.90
C GLN A 220 43.51 44.85 74.11
N ASN A 221 42.54 44.34 74.87
CA ASN A 221 42.05 45.00 76.09
C ASN A 221 43.04 44.97 77.27
N THR A 222 44.06 44.10 77.24
CA THR A 222 45.00 43.92 78.36
C THR A 222 46.28 44.75 78.21
N LEU A 223 46.60 45.19 76.99
CA LEU A 223 47.82 45.97 76.67
C LEU A 223 47.56 47.50 76.60
N GLY A 224 46.51 47.99 77.26
CA GLY A 224 46.17 49.42 77.31
C GLY A 224 47.25 50.25 78.01
N SER A 225 47.61 51.37 77.38
CA SER A 225 48.59 52.41 77.74
C SER A 225 48.91 52.55 79.23
N ASP A 226 50.19 52.76 79.54
CA ASP A 226 50.63 53.13 80.89
C ASP A 226 50.04 54.49 81.30
N THR A 227 49.31 54.51 82.41
CA THR A 227 48.60 55.69 82.92
C THR A 227 49.05 56.11 84.32
N THR A 228 50.15 55.55 84.83
CA THR A 228 50.60 55.82 86.19
C THR A 228 51.71 56.86 86.17
N SER A 229 51.63 57.87 87.03
CA SER A 229 52.71 58.86 87.16
C SER A 229 53.94 58.30 87.88
N PRO A 230 55.16 58.71 87.51
CA PRO A 230 56.39 58.29 88.19
C PRO A 230 56.46 58.81 89.62
N VAL A 231 57.12 58.04 90.50
CA VAL A 231 57.42 58.43 91.87
C VAL A 231 58.78 59.12 91.92
N VAL A 232 58.84 60.34 92.46
CA VAL A 232 60.06 61.17 92.50
C VAL A 232 60.56 61.32 93.93
N LYS A 233 61.88 61.23 94.13
CA LYS A 233 62.54 61.52 95.40
C LYS A 233 63.77 62.38 95.17
N ILE A 234 64.01 63.34 96.07
CA ILE A 234 65.09 64.31 95.94
C ILE A 234 65.89 64.37 97.25
N ARG A 235 67.22 64.43 97.14
CA ARG A 235 68.12 64.69 98.27
C ARG A 235 69.34 65.47 97.83
N THR A 236 70.00 66.19 98.74
CA THR A 236 71.28 66.83 98.41
C THR A 236 72.39 65.81 98.30
N ALA A 237 73.27 65.98 97.31
CA ALA A 237 74.35 65.03 97.04
C ALA A 237 75.33 64.91 98.20
N SER A 238 75.52 66.00 98.96
CA SER A 238 76.37 66.06 100.14
C SER A 238 75.64 65.80 101.47
N GLY A 239 74.31 65.69 101.46
CA GLY A 239 73.49 65.73 102.69
C GLY A 239 73.39 67.11 103.34
N ALA A 240 74.01 68.15 102.76
CA ALA A 240 73.91 69.51 103.28
C ALA A 240 72.48 70.06 103.11
N ALA A 241 71.95 70.73 104.13
CA ALA A 241 70.68 71.46 104.06
C ALA A 241 70.87 72.97 103.78
N ALA A 242 72.14 73.41 103.67
CA ALA A 242 72.50 74.79 103.39
C ALA A 242 73.73 74.89 102.49
N THR A 243 73.86 75.99 101.74
CA THR A 243 74.99 76.27 100.85
C THR A 243 75.37 77.75 100.90
N SER A 244 76.65 78.08 100.80
CA SER A 244 77.13 79.46 100.57
C SER A 244 77.24 79.79 99.08
N GLY A 245 77.09 78.80 98.20
CA GLY A 245 77.10 78.97 96.75
C GLY A 245 75.74 79.38 96.19
N ASN A 246 75.74 79.81 94.92
CA ASN A 246 74.49 80.09 94.18
C ASN A 246 73.83 78.82 93.61
N THR A 247 74.47 77.65 93.76
CA THR A 247 73.92 76.36 93.34
C THR A 247 74.22 75.28 94.37
N ILE A 248 73.44 74.21 94.34
CA ILE A 248 73.67 72.99 95.10
C ILE A 248 73.47 71.77 94.21
N ARG A 249 74.31 70.74 94.39
CA ARG A 249 74.12 69.45 93.72
C ARG A 249 73.09 68.63 94.48
N VAL A 250 72.05 68.18 93.80
CA VAL A 250 71.07 67.23 94.32
C VAL A 250 71.06 65.97 93.49
N VAL A 251 70.64 64.87 94.11
CA VAL A 251 70.33 63.61 93.46
C VAL A 251 68.82 63.50 93.40
N VAL A 252 68.29 63.44 92.18
CA VAL A 252 66.90 63.11 91.89
C VAL A 252 66.84 61.65 91.46
N SER A 253 65.99 60.88 92.13
CA SER A 253 65.70 59.50 91.74
C SER A 253 64.22 59.40 91.40
N ALA A 254 63.93 58.86 90.22
CA ALA A 254 62.57 58.57 89.76
C ALA A 254 62.41 57.07 89.52
N SER A 255 61.20 56.57 89.74
CA SER A 255 60.82 55.18 89.45
C SER A 255 59.37 55.12 89.00
N ASP A 256 59.08 54.24 88.06
CA ASP A 256 57.74 54.05 87.50
C ASP A 256 57.42 52.55 87.32
N ASN A 257 56.16 52.19 87.07
CA ASN A 257 55.72 50.81 86.85
C ASN A 257 56.14 50.24 85.48
N VAL A 258 56.23 51.08 84.44
CA VAL A 258 56.62 50.64 83.08
C VAL A 258 57.84 51.40 82.58
N SER A 259 57.89 52.70 82.82
CA SER A 259 58.88 53.57 82.20
C SER A 259 60.27 53.41 82.81
N THR A 260 61.30 53.38 81.95
CA THR A 260 62.71 53.29 82.39
C THR A 260 63.53 54.55 82.13
N GLU A 261 63.01 55.44 81.29
CA GLU A 261 63.61 56.74 80.99
C GLU A 261 62.74 57.87 81.53
N PHE A 262 63.39 58.96 81.95
CA PHE A 262 62.74 60.07 82.63
C PHE A 262 63.29 61.41 82.17
N ASP A 263 62.40 62.35 81.90
CA ASP A 263 62.75 63.76 81.74
C ASP A 263 62.46 64.53 83.03
N TYR A 264 63.30 65.48 83.41
CA TYR A 264 63.05 66.38 84.54
C TYR A 264 62.89 67.84 84.12
N SER A 265 62.19 68.60 84.96
CA SER A 265 62.04 70.06 84.84
C SER A 265 62.16 70.71 86.21
N LEU A 266 62.71 71.93 86.25
CA LEU A 266 62.76 72.77 87.46
C LEU A 266 61.77 73.94 87.43
N ASP A 267 61.10 74.16 86.29
CA ASP A 267 60.06 75.19 86.12
C ASP A 267 58.69 74.59 85.77
N GLY A 268 58.63 73.28 85.52
CA GLY A 268 57.43 72.54 85.15
C GLY A 268 57.03 72.67 83.67
N THR A 269 57.81 73.39 82.85
CA THR A 269 57.48 73.69 81.44
C THR A 269 58.56 73.20 80.46
N GLY A 270 59.84 73.36 80.78
CA GLY A 270 60.96 72.84 80.01
C GLY A 270 61.46 71.52 80.59
N TYR A 271 61.24 70.42 79.88
CA TYR A 271 61.72 69.09 80.27
C TYR A 271 63.00 68.75 79.53
N GLN A 272 63.96 68.19 80.26
CA GLN A 272 65.23 67.71 79.73
C GLN A 272 65.57 66.35 80.33
N PRO A 273 66.38 65.52 79.66
CA PRO A 273 66.66 64.18 80.16
C PRO A 273 67.25 64.21 81.58
N LEU A 274 66.71 63.39 82.48
CA LEU A 274 67.29 63.20 83.80
C LEU A 274 68.66 62.50 83.63
N PRO A 275 69.76 63.08 84.13
CA PRO A 275 71.06 62.43 84.03
C PRO A 275 71.04 61.04 84.65
N SER A 276 71.82 60.11 84.08
CA SER A 276 71.87 58.71 84.54
C SER A 276 72.36 58.55 85.99
N ASP A 277 73.15 59.51 86.50
CA ASP A 277 73.56 59.56 87.91
C ASP A 277 72.53 60.25 88.82
N GLY A 278 71.44 60.76 88.24
CA GLY A 278 70.40 61.53 88.89
C GLY A 278 70.87 62.90 89.40
N VAL A 279 72.12 63.30 89.12
CA VAL A 279 72.70 64.49 89.73
C VAL A 279 72.40 65.73 88.90
N ILE A 280 71.67 66.66 89.49
CA ILE A 280 71.34 67.94 88.86
C ILE A 280 71.82 69.10 89.73
N LEU A 281 72.12 70.22 89.08
CA LEU A 281 72.45 71.47 89.75
C LEU A 281 71.18 72.28 89.94
N MET A 282 70.84 72.54 91.19
CA MET A 282 69.71 73.39 91.56
C MET A 282 70.18 74.81 91.89
N PRO A 283 69.53 75.84 91.33
CA PRO A 283 69.82 77.23 91.68
C PRO A 283 69.33 77.56 93.09
N VAL A 284 70.15 78.27 93.88
CA VAL A 284 69.83 78.72 95.24
C VAL A 284 70.14 80.22 95.29
N ASP A 285 69.20 81.04 94.82
CA ASP A 285 69.50 82.42 94.46
C ASP A 285 69.35 83.41 95.62
N SER A 286 68.42 83.18 96.54
CA SER A 286 68.09 84.13 97.61
C SER A 286 68.70 83.74 98.96
N PRO A 287 69.29 84.69 99.74
CA PRO A 287 69.66 84.45 101.14
C PRO A 287 68.48 83.90 101.94
N GLY A 288 68.68 82.84 102.73
CA GLY A 288 67.60 82.15 103.45
C GLY A 288 67.05 80.91 102.71
N PRO A 289 65.89 80.37 103.11
CA PRO A 289 65.32 79.14 102.55
C PRO A 289 64.83 79.30 101.10
N ASN A 290 65.24 78.39 100.21
CA ASN A 290 64.77 78.29 98.83
C ASN A 290 64.05 76.95 98.67
N LEU A 291 62.76 76.97 98.30
CA LEU A 291 61.99 75.77 97.96
C LEU A 291 62.10 75.52 96.46
N ILE A 292 62.58 74.36 96.07
CA ILE A 292 62.79 73.98 94.67
C ILE A 292 62.02 72.71 94.41
N THR A 293 61.20 72.71 93.36
CA THR A 293 60.42 71.56 92.91
C THR A 293 61.05 70.96 91.67
N VAL A 294 61.11 69.64 91.60
CA VAL A 294 61.46 68.90 90.39
C VAL A 294 60.23 68.16 89.92
N TRP A 295 59.87 68.38 88.67
CA TRP A 295 58.89 67.56 87.96
C TRP A 295 59.64 66.52 87.16
N VAL A 296 59.16 65.29 87.15
CA VAL A 296 59.69 64.20 86.34
C VAL A 296 58.56 63.62 85.51
N LYS A 297 58.81 63.46 84.21
CA LYS A 297 57.86 62.94 83.23
C LYS A 297 58.41 61.63 82.66
N ASP A 298 57.52 60.65 82.51
CA ASP A 298 57.82 59.33 81.97
C ASP A 298 57.65 59.24 80.44
N GLU A 299 57.81 58.04 79.88
CA GLU A 299 57.74 57.77 78.43
C GLU A 299 56.30 57.86 77.87
N ALA A 300 55.30 57.55 78.69
CA ALA A 300 53.88 57.66 78.35
C ALA A 300 53.35 59.10 78.53
N GLY A 301 54.15 60.00 79.11
CA GLY A 301 53.81 61.40 79.36
C GLY A 301 53.15 61.65 80.72
N ASN A 302 53.06 60.66 81.62
CA ASN A 302 52.60 60.87 82.98
C ASN A 302 53.66 61.61 83.80
N ILE A 303 53.24 62.43 84.77
CA ILE A 303 54.13 63.37 85.48
C ILE A 303 54.04 63.16 87.01
N GLY A 304 55.20 63.00 87.64
CA GLY A 304 55.43 63.03 89.08
C GLY A 304 56.20 64.28 89.51
N ARG A 305 56.18 64.64 90.79
CA ARG A 305 56.95 65.79 91.30
C ARG A 305 57.32 65.64 92.78
N GLU A 306 58.40 66.28 93.18
CA GLU A 306 58.87 66.35 94.57
C GLU A 306 59.57 67.69 94.82
N SER A 307 59.66 68.14 96.07
CA SER A 307 60.29 69.41 96.43
C SER A 307 61.31 69.27 97.56
N ILE A 308 62.34 70.13 97.54
CA ILE A 308 63.35 70.21 98.61
C ILE A 308 63.61 71.67 98.98
N THR A 309 63.84 71.92 100.28
CA THR A 309 64.17 73.26 100.80
C THR A 309 65.64 73.35 101.16
N ILE A 310 66.37 74.30 100.57
CA ILE A 310 67.80 74.54 100.80
C ILE A 310 68.02 75.97 101.28
N ARG A 311 68.75 76.15 102.39
CA ARG A 311 69.07 77.49 102.91
C ARG A 311 70.36 78.04 102.30
N LYS A 312 70.32 79.26 101.78
CA LYS A 312 71.53 80.01 101.42
C LYS A 312 72.08 80.76 102.64
N LEU A 313 73.38 80.61 102.89
CA LEU A 313 74.11 81.25 103.99
C LEU A 313 74.55 82.67 103.63
#